data_AF-I0R6X8-F1
#
_entry.id   AF-I0R6X8-F1
#
_cell.length_a   1.000
_cell.length_b   1.000
_cell.length_c   1.000
_cell.angle_alpha   90.00
_cell.angle_beta   90.00
_cell.angle_gamma   90.00
#
_symmetry.space_group_name_H-M   'P 1'
#
loop_
_entity.id
_entity.type
_entity.pdbx_description
1 polymer ?
#
loop_
_entity_poly.entity_id
_entity_poly.type
_entity_poly.pdbx_seq_one_letter_code
_entity_poly.pdbx_strand_id
1 'polypeptide(L)' 'MDYKIVLMHNAENDLDSFISYLLFEKRSKQAAGNLLNDFEATKVILSNVAGRGCYMSGRCFWNKNLKVNKV' A
#
# COMPACT_ATOMS: atom_id res chain seq x y z
N MET A 1 -17.08 -4.58 -4.84
CA MET A 1 -15.98 -4.99 -5.73
C MET A 1 -14.73 -4.92 -4.89
N ASP A 2 -14.25 -6.07 -4.41
CA ASP A 2 -13.12 -6.13 -3.49
C ASP A 2 -11.83 -6.28 -4.29
N TYR A 3 -11.07 -5.19 -4.38
CA TYR A 3 -9.76 -5.20 -5.02
C TYR A 3 -8.71 -5.57 -3.97
N LYS A 4 -7.97 -6.65 -4.22
CA LYS A 4 -6.84 -7.03 -3.36
C LYS A 4 -5.59 -6.31 -3.85
N ILE A 5 -5.07 -5.43 -3.02
CA ILE A 5 -3.76 -4.81 -3.25
C ILE A 5 -2.70 -5.79 -2.80
N VAL A 6 -1.87 -6.22 -3.75
CA VAL A 6 -0.74 -7.12 -3.50
C VAL A 6 0.53 -6.30 -3.58
N LEU A 7 1.33 -6.36 -2.53
CA LEU A 7 2.66 -5.76 -2.50
C LEU A 7 3.64 -6.64 -3.27
N MET A 8 4.57 -5.99 -3.96
CA MET A 8 5.71 -6.71 -4.51
C MET A 8 6.70 -7.00 -3.40
N HIS A 9 7.40 -8.13 -3.50
CA HIS A 9 8.38 -8.57 -2.50
C HIS A 9 9.42 -7.48 -2.15
N ASN A 10 9.86 -6.69 -3.13
CA ASN A 10 10.77 -5.57 -2.89
C ASN A 10 10.15 -4.49 -1.99
N ALA A 11 8.88 -4.16 -2.20
CA ALA A 11 8.17 -3.17 -1.39
C ALA A 11 7.91 -3.66 0.05
N GLU A 12 7.78 -4.98 0.24
CA GLU A 12 7.68 -5.57 1.58
C GLU A 12 9.01 -5.45 2.34
N ASN A 13 10.13 -5.76 1.68
CA ASN A 13 11.47 -5.61 2.27
C ASN A 13 11.79 -4.15 2.62
N ASP A 14 11.42 -3.21 1.74
CA ASP A 14 11.61 -1.78 2.00
C ASP A 14 10.80 -1.35 3.24
N LEU A 15 9.55 -1.78 3.34
CA LEU A 15 8.69 -1.44 4.49
C LEU A 15 9.26 -2.00 5.80
N ASP A 16 9.69 -3.25 5.82
CA ASP A 16 10.28 -3.89 7.00
C ASP A 16 11.58 -3.18 7.46
N SER A 17 12.41 -2.77 6.50
CA SER A 17 13.62 -1.97 6.75
C SER A 17 13.26 -0.61 7.37
N PHE A 18 12.25 0.08 6.86
CA PHE A 18 11.79 1.36 7.43
C PHE A 18 11.21 1.21 8.84
N ILE A 19 10.45 0.14 9.10
CA ILE A 19 9.90 -0.13 10.44
C ILE A 19 11.03 -0.39 11.43
N SER A 20 12.00 -1.22 11.05
CA SER A 20 13.18 -1.51 11.86
C SER A 20 13.99 -0.25 12.16
N TYR A 21 14.22 0.58 11.15
CA TYR A 21 14.88 1.88 11.30
C TYR A 21 14.18 2.80 12.30
N LEU A 22 12.85 2.93 12.20
CA LEU A 22 12.06 3.78 13.08
C LEU A 22 12.03 3.27 14.53
N LEU A 23 12.00 1.94 14.72
CA LEU A 23 11.97 1.31 16.04
C LEU A 23 13.34 1.27 16.73
N PHE A 24 14.41 0.97 16.00
CA PHE A 24 15.74 0.80 16.59
C PHE A 24 16.54 2.10 16.59
N GLU A 25 16.56 2.80 15.45
CA GLU A 25 17.43 3.97 15.27
C GLU A 25 16.77 5.24 15.80
N LYS A 26 15.50 5.48 15.42
CA LYS A 26 14.73 6.64 15.91
C LYS A 26 14.01 6.39 17.24
N ARG A 27 13.90 5.13 17.68
CA ARG A 27 13.15 4.70 18.89
C ARG A 27 11.73 5.25 18.98
N SER A 28 11.13 5.58 17.84
CA SER A 28 9.82 6.21 17.77
C SER A 28 8.77 5.18 17.41
N LYS A 29 8.25 4.50 18.44
CA LYS A 29 7.16 3.53 18.29
C LYS A 29 5.90 4.18 17.69
N GLN A 30 5.64 5.44 18.04
CA GLN A 30 4.52 6.19 17.50
C GLN A 30 4.67 6.46 16.00
N ALA A 31 5.88 6.80 15.53
CA ALA A 31 6.11 7.00 14.10
C ALA A 31 5.95 5.69 13.30
N ALA A 32 6.44 4.57 13.83
CA ALA A 32 6.24 3.26 13.21
C ALA A 32 4.75 2.88 13.14
N GLY A 33 3.99 3.15 14.21
CA GLY A 33 2.54 2.93 14.23
C GLY A 33 1.78 3.83 13.25
N ASN A 34 2.14 5.10 13.17
CA ASN A 34 1.54 6.04 12.22
C ASN A 34 1.83 5.62 10.77
N LEU A 35 3.06 5.19 10.46
CA LEU A 35 3.43 4.71 9.14
C LEU A 35 2.58 3.51 8.71
N LEU A 36 2.35 2.56 9.61
CA LEU A 36 1.49 1.41 9.35
C LEU A 36 0.02 1.81 9.14
N ASN A 37 -0.49 2.73 9.94
CA ASN A 37 -1.86 3.24 9.80
C ASN A 37 -2.08 3.97 8.48
N ASP A 38 -1.13 4.83 8.09
CA ASP A 38 -1.18 5.57 6.82
C ASP A 38 -1.09 4.61 5.61
N PHE A 39 -0.30 3.54 5.75
CA PHE A 39 -0.18 2.52 4.73
C PHE A 39 -1.48 1.75 4.50
N GLU A 40 -2.15 1.31 5.57
CA GLU A 40 -3.46 0.65 5.46
C GLU A 40 -4.55 1.61 4.94
N ALA A 41 -4.55 2.86 5.39
CA ALA A 41 -5.46 3.88 4.85
C ALA A 41 -5.25 4.09 3.34
N THR A 42 -3.99 4.13 2.89
CA THR A 42 -3.64 4.24 1.47
C THR A 42 -4.13 3.05 0.67
N LYS A 43 -4.04 1.82 1.22
CA LYS A 43 -4.60 0.62 0.58
C LYS A 43 -6.11 0.71 0.41
N VAL A 44 -6.82 1.16 1.43
CA VAL A 44 -8.28 1.36 1.35
C VAL A 44 -8.65 2.41 0.30
N ILE A 45 -7.93 3.54 0.27
CA ILE A 45 -8.14 4.60 -0.73
C ILE A 45 -7.86 4.08 -2.14
N LEU A 46 -6.76 3.35 -2.35
CA LEU A 46 -6.41 2.76 -3.64
C LEU A 46 -7.42 1.72 -4.10
N SER A 47 -7.92 0.87 -3.21
CA SER A 47 -8.98 -0.09 -3.53
C SER A 47 -10.27 0.62 -3.96
N ASN A 48 -10.64 1.68 -3.23
CA ASN A 48 -11.78 2.51 -3.57
C ASN A 48 -11.61 3.28 -4.89
N VAL A 49 -10.41 3.80 -5.18
CA VAL A 49 -10.12 4.51 -6.44
C VAL A 49 -10.06 3.54 -7.62
N ALA A 50 -9.47 2.34 -7.44
CA ALA A 50 -9.52 1.28 -8.44
C ALA A 50 -10.97 0.85 -8.75
N GLY A 51 -11.82 0.77 -7.72
CA GLY A 51 -13.26 0.51 -7.88
C GLY A 51 -14.05 1.67 -8.50
N ARG A 52 -13.63 2.92 -8.30
CA ARG A 52 -14.27 4.10 -8.92
C ARG A 52 -13.77 4.39 -10.34
N GLY A 53 -12.57 3.95 -10.72
CA GLY A 53 -11.92 4.22 -12.01
C GLY A 53 -12.33 3.30 -13.16
N CYS A 54 -13.03 2.19 -12.90
CA CYS A 54 -13.48 1.25 -13.93
C CYS A 54 -14.99 1.34 -14.20
N TYR A 55 -15.45 2.52 -14.63
CA TYR A 55 -16.72 2.61 -15.37
C TYR A 55 -16.59 3.17 -16.78
N MET A 56 -15.38 3.42 -17.29
CA MET A 56 -15.15 3.59 -18.74
C MET A 56 -13.74 3.15 -19.12
N SER A 57 -13.63 2.19 -20.04
CA SER A 57 -12.43 1.84 -20.82
C SER A 57 -11.30 1.03 -20.13
N GLY A 58 -11.43 -0.30 -20.18
CA GLY A 58 -10.44 -1.19 -20.78
C GLY A 58 -9.07 -1.45 -20.12
N ARG A 59 -8.34 -0.48 -19.57
CA ARG A 59 -6.99 -0.69 -19.02
C ARG A 59 -6.63 0.36 -17.97
N CYS A 60 -6.82 0.05 -16.69
CA CYS A 60 -6.30 0.85 -15.59
C CYS A 60 -4.87 0.42 -15.25
N PHE A 61 -3.89 1.17 -15.74
CA PHE A 61 -2.49 1.06 -15.35
C PHE A 61 -2.26 2.06 -14.20
N TRP A 62 -2.06 1.57 -12.98
CA TRP A 62 -1.64 2.41 -11.86
C TRP A 62 -0.38 1.82 -11.22
N ASN A 63 0.70 2.59 -11.30
CA ASN A 63 1.97 2.53 -10.57
C ASN A 63 2.74 1.18 -10.53
N LYS A 64 4.01 1.19 -10.98
CA LYS A 64 4.86 -0.01 -11.18
C LYS A 64 5.15 -0.84 -9.91
N ASN A 65 4.74 -0.38 -8.72
CA ASN A 65 5.06 -1.01 -7.44
C ASN A 65 3.87 -1.69 -6.74
N LEU A 66 2.65 -1.55 -7.23
CA LEU A 66 1.44 -2.10 -6.59
C LEU A 66 0.58 -2.82 -7.65
N LYS A 67 0.47 -4.15 -7.53
CA LYS A 67 -0.45 -4.91 -8.39
C LYS A 67 -1.83 -4.91 -7.74
N VAL A 68 -2.80 -4.32 -8.42
CA VAL A 68 -4.21 -4.42 -8.06
C VAL A 68 -4.80 -5.62 -8.81
N ASN A 69 -5.18 -6.66 -8.07
CA ASN A 69 -5.87 -7.82 -8.64
C ASN A 69 -7.37 -7.74 -8.33
N LYS A 70 -8.20 -8.00 -9.35
CA LYS A 70 -9.65 -8.19 -9.19
C LYS A 70 -9.86 -9.61 -8.67
N VAL A 71 -10.53 -9.74 -7.52
CA VAL A 71 -10.97 -11.03 -6.96
C VAL A 71 -12.39 -11.31 -7.41
#